data_AF-A0A4Y2VXH1-F1
#
_entry.id   AF-A0A4Y2VXH1-F1
#
_cell.length_a   1.000
_cell.length_b   1.000
_cell.length_c   1.000
_cell.angle_alpha   90.00
_cell.angle_beta   90.00
_cell.angle_gamma   90.00
#
_symmetry.space_group_name_H-M   'P 1'
#
loop_
_entity.id
_entity.type
_entity.pdbx_description
1 polymer ?
#
loop_
_entity_poly.entity_id
_entity_poly.type
_entity_poly.pdbx_seq_one_letter_code
_entity_poly.pdbx_strand_id
1 'polypeptide(L)'
;MYYLLGKCTHIYQFVAKLCEEVNVYQVWRDLQKNAKKLQDVFKRRQQEFESNLDNLFDIAHADARQLMKIEEVRMFLQRQREPGRPGHLGGVDKKLTDKEERARLSAVQEDQRIKYVSASTSSVS
;
A
#
# COMPACT_ATOMS: atom_id res chain seq x y z
N MET A 1 18.00 -2.76 -13.84
CA MET A 1 16.98 -3.66 -14.42
C MET A 1 16.72 -4.90 -13.53
N TYR A 2 17.74 -5.68 -13.15
CA TYR A 2 17.56 -6.87 -12.27
C TYR A 2 17.02 -6.60 -10.85
N TYR A 3 17.25 -5.40 -10.29
CA TYR A 3 16.74 -5.01 -8.97
C TYR A 3 15.22 -4.81 -8.90
N LEU A 4 14.57 -4.48 -10.02
CA LEU A 4 13.11 -4.31 -10.08
C LEU A 4 12.40 -5.65 -10.28
N LEU A 5 12.97 -6.56 -11.09
CA LEU A 5 12.47 -7.93 -11.22
C LEU A 5 12.54 -8.67 -9.88
N GLY A 6 13.65 -8.62 -9.16
CA GLY A 6 13.80 -9.31 -7.87
C GLY A 6 12.86 -8.82 -6.78
N LYS A 7 12.55 -7.51 -6.73
CA LYS A 7 11.51 -6.95 -5.84
C LYS A 7 10.12 -7.45 -6.21
N CYS A 8 9.80 -7.52 -7.50
CA CYS A 8 8.54 -8.11 -7.97
C CYS A 8 8.44 -9.58 -7.56
N THR A 9 9.47 -10.40 -7.74
CA THR A 9 9.42 -11.84 -7.40
C THR A 9 9.22 -12.07 -5.90
N HIS A 10 9.89 -11.28 -5.06
CA HIS A 10 9.69 -11.34 -3.60
C HIS A 10 8.28 -10.90 -3.17
N ILE A 11 7.72 -9.89 -3.83
CA ILE A 11 6.33 -9.47 -3.58
C ILE A 11 5.36 -10.58 -3.99
N TYR A 12 5.56 -11.22 -5.15
CA TYR A 12 4.73 -12.34 -5.58
C TYR A 12 4.86 -13.57 -4.66
N GLN A 13 6.07 -13.90 -4.20
CA GLN A 13 6.30 -14.99 -3.24
C GLN A 13 5.68 -14.68 -1.87
N PHE A 14 5.73 -13.42 -1.43
CA PHE A 14 5.10 -12.98 -0.19
C PHE A 14 3.57 -13.06 -0.26
N VAL A 15 2.98 -12.56 -1.36
CA VAL A 15 1.52 -12.64 -1.60
C VAL A 15 1.07 -14.09 -1.78
N ALA A 16 1.83 -14.93 -2.47
CA ALA A 16 1.53 -16.35 -2.63
C ALA A 16 1.59 -17.11 -1.30
N LYS A 17 2.59 -16.83 -0.46
CA LYS A 17 2.73 -17.46 0.86
C LYS A 17 1.67 -16.99 1.86
N LEU A 18 1.25 -15.73 1.77
CA LEU A 18 0.06 -15.18 2.47
C LEU A 18 -1.24 -15.90 2.06
N CYS A 19 -1.35 -16.32 0.79
CA CYS A 19 -2.48 -17.11 0.31
C CYS A 19 -2.41 -18.59 0.72
N GLU A 20 -1.22 -19.11 1.05
CA GLU A 20 -0.98 -20.53 1.38
C GLU A 20 -1.12 -20.85 2.87
N GLU A 21 -0.63 -19.98 3.77
CA GLU A 21 -0.59 -20.30 5.22
C GLU A 21 -1.94 -20.14 5.93
N VAL A 22 -2.85 -19.34 5.37
CA VAL A 22 -4.17 -19.10 5.98
C VAL A 22 -5.17 -18.99 4.84
N ASN A 23 -6.10 -19.95 4.73
CA ASN A 23 -7.14 -19.96 3.68
C ASN A 23 -8.23 -18.88 3.91
N VAL A 24 -7.78 -17.65 4.17
CA VAL A 24 -8.55 -16.44 4.48
C VAL A 24 -9.48 -16.11 3.33
N TYR A 25 -9.03 -16.34 2.10
CA TYR A 25 -9.85 -16.15 0.92
C TYR A 25 -11.09 -17.03 0.94
N GLN A 26 -10.96 -18.32 1.27
CA GLN A 26 -12.11 -19.22 1.30
C GLN A 26 -13.08 -18.86 2.44
N VAL A 27 -12.54 -18.53 3.62
CA VAL A 27 -13.36 -18.06 4.75
C VAL A 27 -14.12 -16.77 4.39
N TRP A 28 -13.45 -15.82 3.75
CA TRP A 28 -14.08 -14.60 3.25
C TRP A 28 -15.15 -14.89 2.20
N ARG A 29 -14.89 -15.79 1.23
CA ARG A 29 -15.88 -16.19 0.21
C ARG A 29 -17.12 -16.82 0.84
N ASP A 30 -16.96 -17.60 1.91
CA ASP A 30 -18.09 -18.23 2.59
C ASP A 30 -18.86 -17.25 3.48
N LEU A 31 -18.18 -16.26 4.07
CA LEU A 31 -18.85 -15.12 4.72
C LEU A 31 -19.65 -14.29 3.71
N GLN A 32 -19.08 -14.01 2.54
CA GLN A 32 -19.74 -13.25 1.48
C GLN A 32 -21.06 -13.90 1.03
N LYS A 33 -21.07 -15.24 0.85
CA LYS A 33 -22.29 -16.00 0.50
C LYS A 33 -23.39 -15.88 1.56
N ASN A 34 -23.02 -15.62 2.80
CA ASN A 34 -23.94 -15.56 3.95
C ASN A 34 -24.18 -14.13 4.46
N ALA A 35 -23.62 -13.11 3.82
CA ALA A 35 -23.66 -11.72 4.29
C ALA A 35 -25.06 -11.13 4.49
N LYS A 36 -26.06 -11.65 3.76
CA LYS A 36 -27.47 -11.21 3.85
C LYS A 36 -28.26 -11.93 4.97
N LYS A 37 -27.68 -12.96 5.59
CA LYS A 37 -28.37 -13.77 6.61
C LYS A 37 -28.24 -13.09 7.98
N LEU A 38 -29.37 -12.91 8.67
CA LEU A 38 -29.44 -12.18 9.94
C LEU A 38 -29.15 -13.04 11.19
N GLN A 39 -28.92 -14.34 11.00
CA GLN A 39 -28.66 -15.25 12.11
C GLN A 39 -27.38 -14.86 12.85
N ASP A 40 -27.43 -14.86 14.17
CA ASP A 40 -26.30 -14.48 15.04
C ASP A 40 -25.05 -15.33 14.84
N VAL A 41 -25.20 -16.57 14.36
CA VAL A 41 -24.06 -17.42 14.01
C VAL A 41 -23.22 -16.78 12.89
N PHE A 42 -23.83 -16.10 11.92
CA PHE A 42 -23.08 -15.44 10.85
C PHE A 42 -22.43 -14.13 11.32
N LYS A 43 -23.11 -13.37 12.18
CA LYS A 43 -22.53 -12.15 12.77
C LYS A 43 -21.30 -12.48 13.63
N ARG A 44 -21.38 -13.54 14.44
CA ARG A 44 -20.23 -14.01 15.24
C ARG A 44 -19.06 -14.43 14.38
N ARG A 45 -19.32 -15.20 13.31
CA ARG A 45 -18.26 -15.62 12.38
C ARG A 45 -17.63 -14.43 11.65
N GLN A 46 -18.40 -13.39 11.34
CA GLN A 46 -17.87 -12.18 10.75
C GLN A 46 -16.98 -11.40 11.73
N GLN A 47 -17.41 -11.24 12.97
CA GLN A 47 -16.61 -10.59 14.02
C GLN A 47 -15.33 -11.37 14.33
N GLU A 48 -15.41 -12.70 14.36
CA GLU A 48 -14.25 -13.57 14.55
C GLU A 48 -13.27 -13.46 13.38
N PHE A 49 -13.78 -13.40 12.15
CA PHE A 49 -12.95 -13.15 10.98
C PHE A 49 -12.29 -11.78 11.02
N GLU A 50 -13.03 -10.71 11.33
CA GLU A 50 -12.50 -9.35 11.48
C GLU A 50 -11.43 -9.26 12.58
N SER A 51 -11.68 -9.88 13.74
CA SER A 51 -10.70 -9.94 14.84
C SER A 51 -9.46 -10.75 14.46
N ASN A 52 -9.59 -11.76 13.60
CA ASN A 52 -8.47 -12.59 13.16
C ASN A 52 -7.65 -11.93 12.04
N LEU A 53 -8.17 -10.90 11.35
CA LEU A 53 -7.40 -10.16 10.35
C LEU A 53 -6.20 -9.45 10.98
N ASP A 54 -6.32 -8.96 12.22
CA ASP A 54 -5.19 -8.33 12.91
C ASP A 54 -4.04 -9.33 13.15
N ASN A 55 -4.36 -10.57 13.50
CA ASN A 55 -3.38 -11.66 13.67
C ASN A 55 -2.73 -12.07 12.33
N LEU A 56 -3.46 -11.99 11.22
CA LEU A 56 -2.95 -12.34 9.88
C LEU A 56 -1.83 -11.40 9.44
N PHE A 57 -1.98 -10.09 9.69
CA PHE A 57 -0.94 -9.11 9.37
C PHE A 57 0.29 -9.30 10.26
N ASP A 58 0.12 -9.71 11.51
CA ASP A 58 1.24 -9.97 12.42
C ASP A 58 2.11 -11.14 11.98
N ILE A 59 1.50 -12.23 11.49
CA ILE A 59 2.19 -13.40 10.94
C ILE A 59 2.93 -13.03 9.65
N ALA A 60 2.23 -12.44 8.68
CA ALA A 60 2.85 -12.07 7.40
C ALA A 60 3.97 -11.03 7.58
N HIS A 61 3.84 -10.07 8.49
CA HIS A 61 4.88 -9.07 8.73
C HIS A 61 6.04 -9.56 9.62
N ALA A 62 5.93 -10.70 10.31
CA ALA A 62 7.02 -11.24 11.13
C ALA A 62 8.26 -11.54 10.27
N ASP A 63 8.06 -12.19 9.13
CA ASP A 63 9.12 -12.47 8.14
C ASP A 63 9.66 -11.17 7.53
N ALA A 64 8.78 -10.20 7.21
CA ALA A 64 9.19 -8.91 6.66
C ALA A 64 10.12 -8.15 7.62
N ARG A 65 9.85 -8.15 8.93
CA ARG A 65 10.71 -7.51 9.94
C ARG A 65 12.10 -8.15 10.03
N GLN A 66 12.20 -9.46 9.82
CA GLN A 66 13.47 -10.20 9.85
C GLN A 66 14.28 -9.99 8.56
N LEU A 67 13.61 -9.82 7.42
CA LEU A 67 14.24 -9.61 6.12
C LEU A 67 14.74 -8.17 5.90
N MET A 68 14.11 -7.19 6.56
CA MET A 68 14.49 -5.77 6.42
C MET A 68 15.78 -5.46 7.19
N LYS A 69 16.79 -4.95 6.47
CA LYS A 69 18.11 -4.60 7.01
C LYS A 69 18.21 -3.15 7.51
N ILE A 70 17.24 -2.31 7.15
CA ILE A 70 17.20 -0.88 7.47
C ILE A 70 16.40 -0.69 8.76
N GLU A 71 17.02 -0.08 9.76
CA GLU A 71 16.44 0.03 11.11
C GLU A 71 15.20 0.94 11.12
N GLU A 72 15.17 2.02 10.32
CA GLU A 72 13.97 2.86 10.20
C GLU A 72 12.75 2.08 9.70
N VAL A 73 12.95 1.12 8.80
CA VAL A 73 11.86 0.28 8.26
C VAL A 73 11.36 -0.70 9.32
N ARG A 74 12.25 -1.25 10.14
CA ARG A 74 11.87 -2.15 11.25
C ARG A 74 11.08 -1.41 12.34
N MET A 75 11.53 -0.20 12.69
CA MET A 75 10.81 0.68 13.61
C MET A 75 9.44 1.09 13.04
N PHE A 76 9.36 1.39 11.76
CA PHE A 76 8.10 1.70 11.08
C PHE A 76 7.13 0.52 11.09
N LEU A 77 7.60 -0.69 10.76
CA LEU A 77 6.81 -1.93 10.84
C LEU A 77 6.37 -2.24 12.29
N GLN A 78 7.13 -1.80 13.29
CA GLN A 78 6.73 -1.90 14.69
C GLN A 78 5.62 -0.93 15.08
N ARG A 79 5.70 0.32 14.64
CA ARG A 79 4.63 1.31 14.85
C ARG A 79 3.34 0.97 14.12
N GLN A 80 3.39 0.11 13.08
CA GLN A 80 2.18 -0.44 12.47
C GLN A 80 1.45 -1.47 13.35
N ARG A 81 2.15 -2.09 14.31
CA ARG A 81 1.57 -3.04 15.29
C ARG A 81 1.02 -2.36 16.54
N GLU A 82 1.36 -1.11 16.78
CA GLU A 82 0.88 -0.37 17.94
C GLU A 82 -0.62 -0.06 17.80
N PRO A 83 -1.41 -0.21 18.89
CA PRO A 83 -2.82 0.17 18.90
C PRO A 83 -3.02 1.61 18.41
N GLY A 84 -3.99 1.83 17.53
CA GLY A 84 -4.21 3.14 16.89
C GLY A 84 -3.39 3.37 15.61
N ARG A 85 -2.55 2.40 15.20
CA ARG A 85 -1.79 2.38 13.93
C ARG A 85 -1.04 3.69 13.60
N PRO A 86 -0.18 4.22 14.49
CA PRO A 86 0.61 5.42 14.23
C PRO A 86 1.56 5.28 13.01
N GLY A 87 1.90 4.05 12.60
CA GLY A 87 2.62 3.75 11.36
C GLY A 87 1.77 3.75 10.08
N HIS A 88 0.58 4.35 10.06
CA HIS A 88 -0.27 4.38 8.87
C HIS A 88 0.21 5.44 7.85
N LEU A 89 0.72 5.00 6.69
CA LEU A 89 1.21 5.90 5.61
C LEU A 89 0.10 6.59 4.81
N GLY A 90 -1.16 6.17 4.97
CA GLY A 90 -2.25 6.57 4.06
C GLY A 90 -2.55 8.07 4.00
N GLY A 91 -2.19 8.85 5.02
CA GLY A 91 -2.49 10.29 5.07
C GLY A 91 -1.35 11.25 4.74
N VAL A 92 -0.10 10.82 4.95
CA VAL A 92 1.09 11.69 4.82
C VAL A 92 1.65 11.63 3.41
N ASP A 93 1.76 10.43 2.83
CA ASP A 93 2.32 10.25 1.49
C ASP A 93 1.45 10.91 0.43
N LYS A 94 0.11 10.80 0.52
CA LYS A 94 -0.79 11.42 -0.46
C LYS A 94 -0.61 12.94 -0.57
N LYS A 95 -0.42 13.63 0.55
CA LYS A 95 -0.16 15.08 0.54
C LYS A 95 1.19 15.42 -0.06
N LEU A 96 2.19 14.56 0.13
CA LEU A 96 3.52 14.74 -0.47
C LEU A 96 3.45 14.50 -1.99
N THR A 97 2.82 13.39 -2.42
CA THR A 97 2.58 13.06 -3.83
C THR A 97 1.82 14.18 -4.54
N ASP A 98 0.74 14.70 -3.96
CA ASP A 98 -0.04 15.79 -4.55
C ASP A 98 0.78 17.09 -4.69
N LYS A 99 1.71 17.33 -3.75
CA LYS A 99 2.60 18.50 -3.78
C LYS A 99 3.69 18.35 -4.83
N GLU A 100 4.27 17.17 -4.96
CA GLU A 100 5.28 16.83 -5.97
C GLU A 100 4.68 16.86 -7.38
N GLU A 101 3.48 16.30 -7.57
CA GLU A 101 2.75 16.33 -8.84
C GLU A 101 2.44 17.77 -9.27
N ARG A 102 1.97 18.61 -8.33
CA ARG A 102 1.73 20.05 -8.59
C ARG A 102 2.99 20.77 -9.02
N ALA A 103 4.10 20.56 -8.30
CA ALA A 103 5.38 21.18 -8.63
C ALA A 103 5.87 20.77 -10.03
N ARG A 104 5.70 19.49 -10.39
CA ARG A 104 6.03 18.98 -11.72
C ARG A 104 5.21 19.64 -12.81
N LEU A 105 3.89 19.78 -12.62
CA LEU A 105 3.01 20.43 -13.58
C LEU A 105 3.34 21.92 -13.78
N SER A 106 3.67 22.63 -12.69
CA SER A 106 4.10 24.04 -12.76
C SER A 106 5.42 24.22 -13.52
N ALA A 107 6.40 23.33 -13.31
CA ALA A 107 7.66 23.36 -14.05
C ALA A 107 7.46 23.10 -15.55
N VAL A 108 6.63 22.11 -15.90
CA VAL A 108 6.30 21.79 -17.30
C VAL A 108 5.59 22.96 -18.00
N GLN A 109 4.68 23.64 -17.31
CA GLN A 109 3.96 24.78 -17.87
C GLN A 109 4.89 25.99 -18.11
N GLU A 110 5.82 26.25 -17.21
CA GLU A 110 6.80 27.33 -17.40
C GLU A 110 7.79 27.02 -18.53
N ASP A 111 8.28 25.79 -18.63
CA ASP A 111 9.14 25.35 -19.74
C ASP A 111 8.42 25.50 -21.10
N GLN A 112 7.13 25.16 -21.17
CA GLN A 112 6.32 25.35 -22.38
C GLN A 112 6.15 26.84 -22.72
N ARG A 113 5.96 27.68 -21.71
CA ARG A 113 5.82 29.13 -21.87
C ARG A 113 7.13 29.77 -22.35
N ILE A 114 8.27 29.38 -21.77
CA ILE A 114 9.60 29.83 -22.18
C ILE A 114 9.87 29.41 -23.63
N LYS A 115 9.56 28.15 -23.98
CA LYS A 115 9.72 27.64 -25.34
C LYS A 115 8.87 28.43 -26.34
N TYR A 116 7.61 28.70 -26.02
CA TYR A 116 6.72 29.49 -26.87
C TYR A 116 7.23 30.92 -27.07
N VAL A 117 7.61 31.61 -25.98
CA VAL A 117 8.17 32.97 -26.04
C VAL A 117 9.45 33.00 -26.87
N SER A 118 10.36 32.04 -26.68
CA SER A 118 11.62 31.98 -27.42
C SER A 118 11.41 31.80 -28.93
N ALA A 119 10.46 30.94 -29.33
CA ALA A 119 10.08 30.72 -30.71
C ALA A 119 9.45 31.99 -31.35
N SER A 120 8.60 32.70 -30.61
CA SER A 120 7.98 33.95 -31.09
C SER A 120 8.99 35.10 -31.22
N THR A 121 9.99 35.18 -30.35
CA THR A 121 11.04 36.21 -30.46
C THR A 121 11.99 35.95 -31.63
N SER A 122 12.24 34.68 -31.97
CA SER A 122 13.07 34.32 -33.14
C SER A 122 12.41 34.54 -34.50
N SER A 123 11.06 34.62 -34.55
CA SER A 123 10.32 34.88 -35.79
C SER A 123 10.11 36.37 -36.11
N VAL A 124 10.50 37.27 -35.19
CA VAL A 124 10.30 38.73 -35.30
C VAL A 124 11.62 39.47 -35.58
N SER A 125 12.75 38.75 -35.66
CA SER A 125 14.07 39.27 -36.11
C SER A 125 14.33 38.87 -37.55
#